data_AF-A0A3D0U7B9-F1
#
_entry.id   AF-A0A3D0U7B9-F1
#
_cell.length_a   1.000
_cell.length_b   1.000
_cell.length_c   1.000
_cell.angle_alpha   90.00
_cell.angle_beta   90.00
_cell.angle_gamma   90.00
#
_symmetry.space_group_name_H-M   'P 1'
#
loop_
_entity.id
_entity.type
_entity.pdbx_description
1 polymer ?
#
loop_
_entity_poly.entity_id
_entity_poly.type
_entity_poly.pdbx_seq_one_letter_code
_entity_poly.pdbx_strand_id
1 'polypeptide(L)' 'AGLQAGKQQKLELTALLRQVQEGDVKGRRPAKTKPEAQAEFDARRQLKGMTPEEALNRLESLVRRLASETVA' A
#
# COMPACT_ATOMS: atom_id res chain seq x y z
N ALA A 1 -20.27 -1.69 -0.83
CA ALA A 1 -19.13 -1.35 0.05
C ALA A 1 -17.93 -2.30 -0.10
N GLY A 2 -18.11 -3.62 -0.24
CA GLY A 2 -16.99 -4.59 -0.28
C GLY A 2 -15.95 -4.42 -1.41
N LEU A 3 -16.35 -3.95 -2.59
CA LEU A 3 -15.43 -3.73 -3.72
C LEU A 3 -14.42 -2.58 -3.49
N GLN A 4 -14.76 -1.58 -2.68
CA GLN A 4 -13.87 -0.46 -2.38
C GLN A 4 -12.82 -0.84 -1.34
N ALA A 5 -13.21 -1.62 -0.33
CA ALA A 5 -12.29 -2.18 0.67
C ALA A 5 -11.16 -2.98 0.01
N GLY A 6 -11.51 -3.89 -0.92
CA GLY A 6 -10.52 -4.69 -1.64
C GLY A 6 -9.54 -3.88 -2.51
N LYS A 7 -9.98 -2.76 -3.09
CA LYS A 7 -9.08 -1.87 -3.87
C LYS A 7 -8.11 -1.12 -2.97
N GLN A 8 -8.60 -0.58 -1.85
CA GLN A 8 -7.74 0.11 -0.87
C GLN A 8 -6.72 -0.85 -0.24
N GLN A 9 -7.15 -2.06 0.13
CA GLN A 9 -6.27 -3.09 0.68
C GLN A 9 -5.17 -3.49 -0.31
N LYS A 10 -5.48 -3.63 -1.61
CA LYS A 10 -4.47 -3.90 -2.65
C LYS A 10 -3.45 -2.76 -2.80
N LEU A 11 -3.91 -1.51 -2.73
CA LEU A 11 -3.03 -0.35 -2.81
C LEU A 11 -2.10 -0.27 -1.60
N GLU A 12 -2.63 -0.49 -0.40
CA GLU A 12 -1.85 -0.50 0.85
C GLU A 12 -0.82 -1.64 0.86
N LEU A 13 -1.23 -2.85 0.46
CA LEU A 13 -0.34 -4.00 0.31
C LEU A 13 0.81 -3.69 -0.67
N THR A 14 0.48 -3.15 -1.85
CA THR A 14 1.48 -2.80 -2.86
C THR A 14 2.41 -1.68 -2.39
N ALA A 15 1.88 -0.69 -1.67
CA ALA A 15 2.66 0.42 -1.14
C ALA A 15 3.64 -0.05 -0.06
N LEU A 16 3.19 -0.86 0.89
CA LEU A 16 4.02 -1.45 1.95
C LEU A 16 5.09 -2.37 1.35
N LEU A 17 4.71 -3.27 0.43
CA LEU A 17 5.64 -4.19 -0.23
C LEU A 17 6.74 -3.45 -1.01
N ARG A 18 6.39 -2.34 -1.67
CA ARG A 18 7.37 -1.48 -2.35
C ARG A 18 8.20 -0.65 -1.37
N GLN A 19 7.65 -0.20 -0.24
CA GLN A 19 8.41 0.49 0.80
C GLN A 19 9.45 -0.44 1.44
N VAL A 20 9.12 -1.72 1.66
CA VAL A 20 10.06 -2.73 2.17
C VAL A 20 11.22 -2.95 1.20
N GLN A 21 10.93 -3.07 -0.11
CA GLN A 21 11.94 -3.42 -1.11
C GLN A 21 12.74 -2.22 -1.64
N GLU A 22 12.07 -1.10 -1.89
CA GLU A 22 12.65 0.06 -2.58
C GLU A 22 12.83 1.28 -1.64
N GLY A 23 12.20 1.25 -0.45
CA GLY A 23 12.10 2.40 0.43
C GLY A 23 11.14 3.47 -0.10
N ASP A 24 11.40 4.71 0.33
CA ASP A 24 10.58 5.88 0.03
C ASP A 24 10.33 6.07 -1.46
N VAL A 25 9.07 6.36 -1.80
CA VAL A 25 8.70 6.71 -3.17
C VAL A 25 9.43 7.97 -3.64
N LYS A 26 10.03 7.86 -4.83
CA LYS A 26 10.76 8.95 -5.49
C LYS A 26 10.01 9.41 -6.74
N GLY A 27 10.27 10.65 -7.16
CA GLY A 27 9.69 11.22 -8.38
C GLY A 27 8.42 12.04 -8.15
N ARG A 28 7.74 12.37 -9.26
CA ARG A 28 6.54 13.22 -9.28
C ARG A 28 5.27 12.37 -9.32
N ARG A 29 4.18 12.92 -8.78
CA ARG A 29 2.85 12.30 -8.84
C ARG A 29 2.46 12.04 -10.30
N PRO A 30 1.98 10.84 -10.65
CA PRO A 30 1.54 10.49 -12.00
C PRO A 30 0.42 11.40 -12.55
N ALA A 31 0.26 11.37 -13.87
CA ALA A 31 -0.77 12.14 -14.57
C ALA A 31 -2.19 11.78 -14.10
N LYS A 32 -3.10 12.76 -14.09
CA LYS A 32 -4.51 12.58 -13.66
C LYS A 32 -5.30 11.59 -14.53
N THR A 33 -4.80 11.28 -15.72
CA THR A 33 -5.36 10.27 -16.62
C THR A 33 -5.11 8.84 -16.14
N LYS A 34 -4.26 8.63 -15.12
CA LYS A 34 -3.95 7.32 -14.52
C LYS A 34 -4.32 7.30 -13.03
N PRO A 35 -5.61 7.13 -12.68
CA PRO A 35 -6.07 7.22 -11.30
C PRO A 35 -5.47 6.13 -10.40
N GLU A 36 -5.30 4.90 -10.88
CA GLU A 36 -4.64 3.84 -10.08
C GLU A 36 -3.19 4.19 -9.74
N ALA A 37 -2.40 4.64 -10.73
CA ALA A 37 -1.01 5.03 -10.51
C ALA A 37 -0.91 6.23 -9.55
N GLN A 38 -1.87 7.18 -9.62
CA GLN A 38 -1.94 8.26 -8.64
C GLN A 38 -2.22 7.75 -7.23
N ALA A 39 -3.12 6.77 -7.09
CA ALA A 39 -3.46 6.20 -5.79
C ALA A 39 -2.30 5.41 -5.19
N GLU A 40 -1.59 4.61 -6.00
CA GLU A 40 -0.38 3.90 -5.55
C GLU A 40 0.71 4.88 -5.13
N PHE A 41 0.95 5.93 -5.92
CA PHE A 41 1.95 6.94 -5.57
C PHE A 41 1.58 7.68 -4.29
N ASP A 42 0.30 8.03 -4.10
CA ASP A 42 -0.17 8.70 -2.91
C ASP A 42 -0.04 7.80 -1.67
N ALA A 43 -0.46 6.54 -1.77
CA ALA A 43 -0.30 5.54 -0.72
C ALA A 43 1.16 5.39 -0.31
N ARG A 44 2.10 5.27 -1.26
CA ARG A 44 3.52 5.22 -0.93
C ARG A 44 4.04 6.54 -0.34
N ARG A 45 3.52 7.68 -0.78
CA ARG A 45 3.95 8.99 -0.27
C ARG A 45 3.56 9.16 1.20
N GLN A 46 2.46 8.55 1.63
CA GLN A 46 2.04 8.52 3.04
C GLN A 46 2.97 7.67 3.91
N LEU A 47 3.70 6.72 3.32
CA LEU A 47 4.70 5.89 4.00
C LEU A 47 6.09 6.53 4.01
N LYS A 48 6.24 7.76 3.52
CA LYS A 48 7.55 8.40 3.43
C LYS A 48 8.20 8.54 4.81
N GLY A 49 9.45 8.11 4.93
CA GLY A 49 10.21 8.08 6.19
C GLY A 49 9.99 6.81 7.01
N MET A 50 9.12 5.89 6.55
CA MET A 50 8.96 4.57 7.17
C MET A 50 10.14 3.67 6.79
N THR A 51 10.76 3.03 7.80
CA THR A 51 11.84 2.08 7.54
C THR A 51 11.30 0.78 6.91
N PRO A 52 12.14 0.00 6.23
CA PRO A 52 11.74 -1.30 5.70
C PRO A 52 11.18 -2.24 6.77
N GLU A 53 11.72 -2.21 7.99
CA GLU A 53 11.29 -3.02 9.12
C GLU A 53 9.88 -2.61 9.61
N GLU A 54 9.62 -1.31 9.75
CA GLU A 54 8.29 -0.78 10.10
C GLU A 54 7.25 -1.12 9.02
N ALA A 55 7.63 -1.02 7.75
CA ALA A 55 6.77 -1.37 6.63
C ALA A 55 6.45 -2.87 6.60
N LEU A 56 7.41 -3.73 6.93
CA LEU A 56 7.20 -5.17 7.03
C LEU A 56 6.24 -5.53 8.17
N ASN A 57 6.43 -4.95 9.35
CA ASN A 57 5.53 -5.17 10.50
C ASN A 57 4.08 -4.80 10.18
N ARG A 58 3.88 -3.68 9.47
CA ARG A 58 2.55 -3.27 8.99
C ARG A 58 2.01 -4.22 7.92
N LEU A 59 2.85 -4.68 7.00
CA LEU A 59 2.46 -5.63 5.96
C LEU A 59 1.98 -6.95 6.56
N GLU A 60 2.70 -7.49 7.54
CA GLU A 60 2.30 -8.70 8.27
C GLU A 60 0.95 -8.53 8.98
N SER A 61 0.77 -7.39 9.65
CA SER A 61 -0.50 -7.07 10.33
C SER A 61 -1.67 -7.00 9.35
N LEU A 62 -1.46 -6.38 8.19
CA LEU A 62 -2.46 -6.29 7.13
C LEU A 62 -2.79 -7.67 6.56
N VAL A 63 -1.79 -8.49 6.23
CA VAL A 63 -1.98 -9.84 5.70
C VAL A 63 -2.72 -10.73 6.69
N ARG A 64 -2.39 -10.67 7.99
CA ARG A 64 -3.10 -11.41 9.04
C ARG A 64 -4.57 -11.02 9.12
N ARG A 65 -4.88 -9.73 9.02
CA ARG A 65 -6.26 -9.23 8.99
C ARG A 65 -7.02 -9.72 7.75
N LEU A 66 -6.41 -9.61 6.58
CA LEU A 66 -7.00 -10.05 5.31
C LEU A 66 -7.26 -11.56 5.28
N ALA A 67 -6.33 -12.36 5.79
CA ALA A 67 -6.49 -13.79 5.91
C ALA A 67 -7.67 -14.14 6.84
N SER A 68 -7.82 -13.42 7.96
CA SER A 68 -8.95 -13.62 8.87
C SER A 68 -10.29 -13.21 8.25
N GLU A 69 -10.33 -12.16 7.41
CA GLU A 69 -11.55 -11.72 6.74
C GLU A 69 -11.97 -12.62 5.56
N THR A 70 -11.04 -13.39 4.98
CA THR A 70 -11.32 -14.25 3.82
C THR A 70 -11.75 -15.67 4.23
N VAL A 71 -11.45 -16.07 5.48
CA VAL A 71 -11.74 -17.41 6.03
C VAL A 71 -13.00 -17.41 6.92
N ALA A 72 -13.66 -16.26 7.08
CA ALA A 72 -14.92 -16.10 7.81
C ALA A 72 -16.11 -15.94 6.85
#